data_AF-A0AA92QB30-F1
#
_entry.id   AF-A0AA92QB30-F1
#
_cell.length_a   1.000
_cell.length_b   1.000
_cell.length_c   1.000
_cell.angle_alpha   90.00
_cell.angle_beta   90.00
_cell.angle_gamma   90.00
#
_symmetry.space_group_name_H-M   'P 1'
#
loop_
_entity.id
_entity.type
_entity.pdbx_description
1 polymer ?
#
loop_
_entity_poly.entity_id
_entity_poly.type
_entity_poly.pdbx_seq_one_letter_code
_entity_poly.pdbx_strand_id
1 'polypeptide(L)'
;MTAATLQRSTRQVLGRRKFKAALDRIEARLFRAREPFAVFVRNGEALMVRTSTQTFETEAARAARRGANSHLVGVYDARATMACVRADLECFCR
;
A
#
# COMPACT_ATOMS: atom_id res chain seq x y z
N MET A 1 -35.09 2.34 -14.07
CA MET A 1 -33.99 1.40 -13.78
C MET A 1 -32.68 2.11 -14.08
N THR A 2 -32.13 2.82 -13.10
CA THR A 2 -30.88 3.57 -13.26
C THR A 2 -29.73 2.58 -13.23
N ALA A 3 -29.03 2.44 -14.36
CA ALA A 3 -27.80 1.69 -14.45
C ALA A 3 -26.83 2.26 -13.40
N ALA A 4 -26.55 1.47 -12.36
CA ALA A 4 -25.46 1.74 -11.46
C ALA A 4 -24.19 1.72 -12.31
N THR A 5 -23.74 2.91 -12.72
CA THR A 5 -22.44 3.12 -13.34
C THR A 5 -21.45 2.41 -12.43
N LEU A 6 -20.96 1.25 -12.88
CA LEU A 6 -19.86 0.54 -12.26
C LEU A 6 -18.72 1.55 -12.21
N GLN A 7 -18.62 2.25 -11.08
CA GLN A 7 -17.55 3.17 -10.77
C GLN A 7 -16.33 2.27 -10.68
N ARG A 8 -15.72 1.97 -11.84
CA ARG A 8 -14.51 1.18 -11.97
C ARG A 8 -13.54 1.87 -11.03
N SER A 9 -13.30 1.24 -9.88
CA SER A 9 -12.34 1.73 -8.93
C SER A 9 -11.05 1.99 -9.70
N THR A 10 -10.66 3.26 -9.79
CA THR A 10 -9.40 3.68 -10.39
C THR A 10 -8.21 3.31 -9.48
N ARG A 11 -8.48 2.57 -8.39
CA ARG A 11 -7.45 1.97 -7.56
C ARG A 11 -6.61 1.05 -8.41
N GLN A 12 -5.31 1.27 -8.30
CA GLN A 12 -4.36 0.36 -8.90
C GLN A 12 -4.50 -1.02 -8.29
N VAL A 13 -4.29 -2.01 -9.15
CA VAL A 13 -4.45 -3.41 -8.79
C VAL A 13 -3.09 -4.04 -8.62
N LEU A 14 -2.89 -4.68 -7.47
CA LEU A 14 -1.76 -5.51 -7.15
C LEU A 14 -2.07 -6.94 -7.59
N GLY A 15 -1.36 -7.46 -8.60
CA GLY A 15 -1.56 -8.85 -9.03
C GLY A 15 -1.14 -9.83 -7.94
N ARG A 16 -1.80 -10.99 -7.84
CA ARG A 16 -1.59 -12.00 -6.77
C ARG A 16 -0.12 -12.35 -6.47
N ARG A 17 0.73 -12.48 -7.50
CA ARG A 17 2.17 -12.75 -7.31
C ARG A 17 2.89 -11.58 -6.63
N LYS A 18 2.59 -10.35 -7.06
CA LYS A 18 3.16 -9.12 -6.48
C LYS A 18 2.61 -8.87 -5.08
N PHE A 19 1.36 -9.25 -4.82
CA PHE A 19 0.74 -9.25 -3.48
C PHE A 19 1.48 -10.17 -2.51
N LYS A 20 1.70 -11.43 -2.86
CA LYS A 20 2.45 -12.35 -2.01
C LYS A 20 3.87 -11.82 -1.73
N ALA A 21 4.59 -11.42 -2.79
CA ALA A 21 5.94 -10.87 -2.64
C ALA A 21 5.99 -9.59 -1.80
N ALA A 22 4.93 -8.77 -1.82
CA ALA A 22 4.83 -7.58 -0.98
C ALA A 22 4.68 -7.96 0.50
N LEU A 23 3.79 -8.90 0.81
CA LEU A 23 3.59 -9.38 2.19
C LEU A 23 4.88 -9.95 2.77
N ASP A 24 5.59 -10.80 2.02
CA ASP A 24 6.85 -11.41 2.46
C ASP A 24 7.91 -10.34 2.82
N ARG A 25 7.99 -9.26 2.04
CA ARG A 25 8.91 -8.13 2.31
C ARG A 25 8.51 -7.32 3.54
N ILE A 26 7.22 -7.04 3.70
CA ILE A 26 6.70 -6.26 4.82
C ILE A 26 6.86 -7.05 6.12
N GLU A 27 6.59 -8.36 6.08
CA GLU A 27 6.79 -9.27 7.20
C GLU A 27 8.25 -9.25 7.66
N ALA A 28 9.19 -9.46 6.74
CA ALA A 28 10.63 -9.42 7.05
C ALA A 28 11.06 -8.08 7.69
N ARG A 29 10.42 -6.96 7.32
CA ARG A 29 10.71 -5.64 7.91
C ARG A 29 10.08 -5.46 9.28
N LEU A 30 8.82 -5.83 9.45
CA LEU A 30 8.12 -5.77 10.74
C LEU A 30 8.89 -6.54 11.82
N PHE A 31 9.38 -7.74 11.48
CA PHE A 31 10.17 -8.56 12.40
C PHE A 31 11.53 -7.96 12.75
N ARG A 32 12.16 -7.20 11.84
CA ARG A 32 13.55 -6.74 12.01
C ARG A 32 13.70 -5.30 12.50
N ALA A 33 12.75 -4.42 12.21
CA ALA A 33 13.00 -2.99 12.21
C ALA A 33 12.39 -2.20 13.37
N ARG A 34 11.21 -2.60 13.85
CA ARG A 34 10.38 -1.85 14.84
C ARG A 34 10.24 -0.34 14.56
N GLU A 35 10.49 0.09 13.33
CA GLU A 35 10.44 1.49 12.90
C GLU A 35 9.16 1.72 12.10
N PRO A 36 8.44 2.85 12.29
CA PRO A 36 7.25 3.14 11.52
C PRO A 36 7.52 3.22 10.00
N PHE A 37 6.58 2.69 9.22
CA PHE A 37 6.66 2.66 7.76
C PHE A 37 5.29 2.87 7.12
N ALA A 38 5.29 3.40 5.91
CA ALA A 38 4.12 3.51 5.06
C ALA A 38 4.19 2.48 3.94
N VAL A 39 3.03 1.99 3.51
CA VAL A 39 2.89 1.15 2.33
C VAL A 39 2.11 1.91 1.27
N PHE A 40 2.65 1.94 0.05
CA PHE A 40 2.03 2.54 -1.11
C PHE A 40 1.78 1.48 -2.18
N VAL A 41 0.71 1.60 -2.96
CA VAL A 41 0.53 0.85 -4.21
C VAL A 41 0.77 1.78 -5.38
N ARG A 42 1.79 1.48 -6.18
CA ARG A 42 2.23 2.26 -7.33
C ARG A 42 2.65 1.36 -8.49
N ASN A 43 2.14 1.66 -9.67
CA ASN A 43 2.24 0.87 -10.89
C ASN A 43 2.00 -0.64 -10.69
N GLY A 44 1.01 -0.99 -9.86
CA GLY A 44 0.70 -2.38 -9.51
C GLY A 44 1.76 -3.06 -8.64
N GLU A 45 2.58 -2.29 -7.93
CA GLU A 45 3.58 -2.78 -6.97
C GLU A 45 3.36 -2.15 -5.60
N ALA A 46 3.66 -2.91 -4.54
CA ALA A 46 3.65 -2.39 -3.18
C ALA A 46 5.05 -1.87 -2.84
N LEU A 47 5.11 -0.59 -2.49
CA LEU A 47 6.32 0.08 -2.05
C LEU A 47 6.22 0.33 -0.55
N MET A 48 7.21 -0.14 0.20
CA MET A 48 7.34 0.11 1.62
C MET A 48 8.38 1.19 1.86
N VAL A 49 8.03 2.22 2.62
CA VAL A 49 8.89 3.40 2.86
C VAL A 49 8.91 3.73 4.34
N ARG A 50 10.08 3.97 4.92
CA ARG A 50 10.19 4.45 6.31
C ARG A 50 9.63 5.86 6.42
N THR A 51 8.80 6.13 7.42
CA THR A 51 8.17 7.45 7.57
C THR A 51 9.16 8.56 7.93
N SER A 52 10.31 8.21 8.49
CA SER A 52 11.41 9.11 8.86
C SER A 52 12.21 9.65 7.68
N THR A 53 11.94 9.17 6.46
CA THR A 53 12.76 9.48 5.28
C THR A 53 12.10 10.49 4.36
N GLN A 54 12.90 11.28 3.64
CA GLN A 54 12.43 12.17 2.57
C GLN A 54 11.67 11.43 1.46
N THR A 55 11.94 10.12 1.30
CA THR A 55 11.18 9.25 0.39
C THR A 55 9.71 9.18 0.78
N PHE A 56 9.38 9.18 2.08
CA PHE A 56 7.99 9.17 2.53
C PHE A 56 7.28 10.46 2.12
N GLU A 57 7.89 11.62 2.37
CA GLU A 57 7.32 12.92 1.98
C GLU A 57 7.07 12.99 0.47
N THR A 58 8.03 12.49 -0.32
CA THR A 58 7.95 12.45 -1.78
C THR A 58 6.80 11.56 -2.26
N GLU A 59 6.66 10.36 -1.71
CA GLU A 59 5.60 9.42 -2.10
C GLU A 59 4.23 9.83 -1.54
N ALA A 60 4.16 10.46 -0.37
CA ALA A 60 2.94 11.05 0.18
C ALA A 60 2.44 12.20 -0.70
N ALA A 61 3.32 13.13 -1.07
CA ALA A 61 2.99 14.20 -2.02
C ALA A 61 2.60 13.63 -3.40
N ARG A 62 3.26 12.55 -3.84
CA ARG A 62 2.92 11.87 -5.08
C ARG A 62 1.55 11.21 -5.02
N ALA A 63 1.20 10.55 -3.93
CA ALA A 63 -0.11 9.93 -3.73
C ALA A 63 -1.22 11.00 -3.72
N ALA A 64 -0.99 12.12 -3.03
CA ALA A 64 -1.91 13.25 -3.02
C ALA A 64 -2.11 13.87 -4.42
N ARG A 65 -1.04 14.00 -5.22
CA ARG A 65 -1.08 14.65 -6.55
C ARG A 65 -1.52 13.73 -7.68
N ARG A 66 -1.11 12.46 -7.68
CA ARG A 66 -1.29 11.52 -8.81
C ARG A 66 -2.52 10.61 -8.67
N GLY A 67 -3.28 10.72 -7.58
CA GLY A 67 -4.56 10.05 -7.38
C GLY A 67 -4.51 8.57 -7.77
N ALA A 68 -5.23 8.21 -8.84
CA ALA A 68 -5.37 6.86 -9.37
C ALA A 68 -4.06 6.09 -9.62
N ASN A 69 -2.90 6.76 -9.76
CA ASN A 69 -1.63 6.13 -10.10
C ASN A 69 -0.70 5.84 -8.91
N SER A 70 -1.04 6.30 -7.70
CA SER A 70 -0.24 6.08 -6.50
C SER A 70 -1.14 6.19 -5.28
N HIS A 71 -1.36 5.10 -4.57
CA HIS A 71 -2.25 5.06 -3.41
C HIS A 71 -1.45 4.83 -2.14
N LEU A 72 -1.69 5.62 -1.10
CA LEU A 72 -1.27 5.28 0.25
C LEU A 72 -2.22 4.22 0.78
N VAL A 73 -1.68 3.06 1.16
CA VAL A 73 -2.46 1.95 1.74
C VAL A 73 -2.65 2.20 3.23
N GLY A 74 -1.56 2.49 3.93
CA GLY A 74 -1.57 2.71 5.37
C GLY A 74 -0.20 3.10 5.89
N VAL A 75 -0.19 3.61 7.12
CA VAL A 75 1.01 3.89 7.91
C VAL A 75 0.97 2.99 9.14
N TYR A 76 2.05 2.25 9.36
CA TYR A 76 2.14 1.18 10.34
C TYR A 76 3.28 1.51 11.30
N ASP A 77 3.00 1.36 12.60
CA ASP A 77 3.98 1.52 13.66
C ASP A 77 4.52 0.17 14.15
N ALA A 78 5.27 0.17 15.25
CA ALA A 78 5.84 -1.05 15.83
C ALA A 78 4.80 -2.03 16.42
N ARG A 79 3.52 -1.63 16.49
CA ARG A 79 2.41 -2.46 17.00
C ARG A 79 1.58 -3.08 15.87
N ALA A 80 1.84 -2.70 14.62
CA ALA A 80 1.14 -3.26 13.48
C ALA A 80 1.41 -4.76 13.34
N THR A 81 0.36 -5.52 13.05
CA THR A 81 0.46 -6.95 12.75
C THR A 81 0.38 -7.19 11.25
N MET A 82 0.92 -8.32 10.79
CA MET A 82 0.76 -8.73 9.39
C MET A 82 -0.70 -8.93 8.98
N ALA A 83 -1.60 -9.23 9.92
CA ALA A 83 -3.03 -9.34 9.64
C ALA A 83 -3.64 -7.99 9.25
N CYS A 84 -3.29 -6.91 9.95
CA CYS A 84 -3.74 -5.55 9.63
C CYS A 84 -3.22 -5.12 8.25
N VAL A 85 -1.92 -5.27 8.01
CA VAL A 85 -1.31 -4.94 6.72
C VAL A 85 -1.96 -5.72 5.57
N ARG A 86 -2.21 -7.02 5.77
CA ARG A 86 -2.85 -7.86 4.76
C ARG A 86 -4.24 -7.34 4.42
N ALA A 87 -5.08 -7.09 5.42
CA ALA A 87 -6.46 -6.64 5.21
C ALA A 87 -6.51 -5.33 4.39
N ASP A 88 -5.61 -4.38 4.69
CA ASP A 88 -5.53 -3.12 3.94
C ASP A 88 -5.03 -3.33 2.50
N LEU A 89 -4.03 -4.20 2.32
CA LEU A 89 -3.45 -4.48 1.01
C LEU A 89 -4.40 -5.30 0.11
N GLU A 90 -5.24 -6.15 0.69
CA GLU A 90 -6.25 -6.96 -0.03
C GLU A 90 -7.27 -6.08 -0.77
N CYS A 91 -7.55 -4.87 -0.25
CA CYS A 91 -8.40 -3.88 -0.92
C CYS A 91 -7.86 -3.45 -2.31
N PHE A 92 -6.59 -3.75 -2.60
CA PHE A 92 -5.92 -3.45 -3.87
C PHE A 92 -5.60 -4.71 -4.68
N CYS A 93 -5.90 -5.92 -4.19
CA CYS A 93 -5.65 -7.16 -4.92
C CYS A 93 -6.80 -7.50 -5.88
N ARG A 94 -6.49 -8.00 -7.08
CA ARG A 94 -7.44 -8.74 -7.95
C ARG A 94 -6.78 -9.99 -8.51
#